data_AF-A0A9P0ID62-F1
#
_entry.id   AF-A0A9P0ID62-F1
#
_cell.length_a   1.000
_cell.length_b   1.000
_cell.length_c   1.000
_cell.angle_alpha   90.00
_cell.angle_beta   90.00
_cell.angle_gamma   90.00
#
_symmetry.space_group_name_H-M   'P 1'
#
loop_
_entity.id
_entity.type
_entity.pdbx_description
1 polymer ?
#
loop_
_entity_poly.entity_id
_entity_poly.type
_entity_poly.pdbx_seq_one_letter_code
_entity_poly.pdbx_strand_id
1 'polypeptide(L)'
;MSLNNWTAVIHPDAKLSTEDLEQAYEREAEILGSSLGDGAVTRKEIIPDINTLADIAVLCETLDWLSANIRSLPSMLGGPGGLNKLPEKFLSDISAHVKQLDEMSHKCLLFLHLELRIECFHYLGQEERSEDAGAADEAGAGGAAQLAQALLGFHELAAGVLAPRRLGYVLGGLGAMMSAGVVWRWQGAAGGAGAGAARLATSRLATLRHCLAALGLPHSGLHRAHAYLHLLGCSPNEIITSVREKGAQFTELEYLNAFKVIETRRGISPADMKMHLKQLSAALGHVGVTV
;
A
#
# COMPACT_ATOMS: atom_id res chain seq x y z
N MET A 1 18.43 4.80 -2.56
CA MET A 1 18.18 3.53 -3.27
C MET A 1 16.92 3.73 -4.08
N SER A 2 16.99 3.73 -5.42
CA SER A 2 15.80 3.88 -6.26
C SER A 2 15.00 2.59 -6.20
N LEU A 3 13.74 2.65 -5.79
CA LEU A 3 12.81 1.55 -5.99
C LEU A 3 12.66 1.33 -7.50
N ASN A 4 12.76 0.08 -7.95
CA ASN A 4 12.80 -0.27 -9.37
C ASN A 4 11.52 0.14 -10.12
N ASN A 5 10.40 0.35 -9.41
CA ASN A 5 9.11 0.79 -9.95
C ASN A 5 9.17 2.18 -10.63
N TRP A 6 10.10 3.05 -10.23
CA TRP A 6 10.32 4.35 -10.85
C TRP A 6 10.77 4.25 -12.31
N THR A 7 11.47 3.17 -12.68
CA THR A 7 11.93 2.96 -14.05
C THR A 7 10.78 2.81 -15.05
N ALA A 8 9.63 2.29 -14.62
CA ALA A 8 8.43 2.18 -15.45
C ALA A 8 7.81 3.56 -15.78
N VAL A 9 8.10 4.59 -14.98
CA VAL A 9 7.64 5.97 -15.22
C VAL A 9 8.53 6.71 -16.21
N ILE A 10 9.85 6.49 -16.11
CA ILE A 10 10.86 7.15 -16.98
C ILE A 10 10.96 6.44 -18.33
N HIS A 11 10.83 5.11 -18.36
CA HIS A 11 10.99 4.29 -19.55
C HIS A 11 9.68 3.54 -19.84
N PRO A 12 8.74 4.15 -20.57
CA PRO A 12 7.46 3.50 -20.90
C PRO A 12 7.62 2.22 -21.73
N ASP A 13 8.77 2.04 -22.39
CA ASP A 13 9.12 0.82 -23.14
C ASP A 13 9.75 -0.29 -22.27
N ALA A 14 10.08 0.01 -21.01
CA ALA A 14 10.57 -0.99 -20.08
C ALA A 14 9.42 -1.93 -19.71
N LYS A 15 9.42 -3.13 -20.30
CA LYS A 15 8.50 -4.20 -19.95
C LYS A 15 8.86 -4.76 -18.56
N LEU A 16 8.46 -4.07 -17.49
CA LEU A 16 8.34 -4.73 -16.19
C LEU A 16 7.11 -5.63 -16.23
N SER A 17 7.27 -6.89 -15.82
CA SER A 17 6.11 -7.76 -15.63
C SER A 17 5.27 -7.25 -14.46
N THR A 18 3.98 -7.63 -14.45
CA THR A 18 3.10 -7.32 -13.31
C THR A 18 3.62 -7.96 -12.02
N GLU A 19 4.21 -9.15 -12.11
CA GLU A 19 4.81 -9.87 -10.98
C GLU A 19 6.03 -9.12 -10.42
N ASP A 20 6.91 -8.58 -11.28
CA ASP A 20 8.06 -7.78 -10.84
C ASP A 20 7.64 -6.51 -10.09
N LEU A 21 6.55 -5.88 -10.55
CA LEU A 21 5.98 -4.70 -9.89
C LEU A 21 5.37 -5.06 -8.54
N GLU A 22 4.60 -6.14 -8.46
CA GLU A 22 4.03 -6.63 -7.21
C GLU A 22 5.14 -6.93 -6.18
N GLN A 23 6.18 -7.66 -6.60
CA GLN A 23 7.33 -7.95 -5.72
C GLN A 23 8.07 -6.68 -5.29
N ALA A 24 8.17 -5.68 -6.17
CA ALA A 24 8.77 -4.39 -5.82
C ALA A 24 7.94 -3.64 -4.76
N TYR A 25 6.61 -3.65 -4.87
CA TYR A 25 5.72 -3.03 -3.89
C TYR A 25 5.71 -3.77 -2.54
N GLU A 26 5.77 -5.10 -2.56
CA GLU A 26 5.90 -5.90 -1.33
C GLU A 26 7.22 -5.57 -0.61
N ARG A 27 8.33 -5.57 -1.35
CA ARG A 27 9.65 -5.21 -0.81
C ARG A 27 9.67 -3.77 -0.29
N GLU A 28 9.02 -2.83 -0.98
CA GLU A 28 8.88 -1.46 -0.52
C GLU A 28 8.17 -1.39 0.84
N ALA A 29 7.03 -2.09 0.97
CA ALA A 29 6.26 -2.14 2.20
C ALA A 29 7.07 -2.74 3.37
N GLU A 30 7.87 -3.78 3.12
CA GLU A 30 8.79 -4.37 4.10
C GLU A 30 9.89 -3.40 4.53
N ILE A 31 10.51 -2.68 3.59
CA ILE A 31 11.57 -1.71 3.88
C ILE A 31 11.00 -0.56 4.71
N LEU A 32 9.86 0.00 4.34
CA LEU A 32 9.25 1.11 5.08
C LEU A 32 8.76 0.64 6.46
N GLY A 33 8.13 -0.53 6.53
CA GLY A 33 7.69 -1.10 7.80
C GLY A 33 8.86 -1.35 8.77
N SER A 34 9.97 -1.89 8.28
CA SER A 34 11.17 -2.10 9.11
C SER A 34 11.90 -0.81 9.48
N SER A 35 11.91 0.19 8.59
CA SER A 35 12.59 1.47 8.81
C SER A 35 11.84 2.36 9.80
N LEU A 36 10.51 2.33 9.78
CA LEU A 36 9.68 3.07 10.74
C LEU A 36 9.66 2.39 12.12
N GLY A 37 9.93 1.07 12.18
CA GLY A 37 10.03 0.32 13.43
C GLY A 37 8.77 0.46 14.30
N ASP A 38 8.92 0.47 15.63
CA ASP A 38 7.84 0.79 16.60
C ASP A 38 7.48 2.29 16.64
N GLY A 39 8.16 3.12 15.84
CA GLY A 39 7.92 4.56 15.76
C GLY A 39 6.58 4.84 15.10
N ALA A 40 5.58 5.21 15.90
CA ALA A 40 4.30 5.67 15.37
C ALA A 40 4.52 6.99 14.62
N VAL A 41 4.39 6.96 13.28
CA VAL A 41 4.35 8.15 12.43
C VAL A 41 3.35 9.14 13.01
N THR A 42 3.81 10.31 13.40
CA THR A 42 3.02 11.35 14.03
C THR A 42 2.38 12.26 12.99
N ARG A 43 1.34 13.00 13.39
CA ARG A 43 0.67 13.96 12.49
C ARG A 43 1.60 15.07 11.97
N LYS A 44 2.73 15.32 12.64
CA LYS A 44 3.73 16.32 12.22
C LYS A 44 4.63 15.82 11.10
N GLU A 45 4.63 14.51 10.86
CA GLU A 45 5.46 13.84 9.85
C GLU A 45 4.70 13.59 8.54
N ILE A 46 3.42 13.96 8.50
CA ILE A 46 2.59 13.94 7.29
C ILE A 46 2.18 15.36 6.89
N ILE A 47 1.81 15.54 5.63
CA ILE A 47 1.15 16.72 5.10
C ILE A 47 -0.37 16.50 5.19
N PRO A 48 -1.06 17.08 6.18
CA PRO A 48 -2.49 16.83 6.38
C PRO A 48 -3.38 17.60 5.40
N ASP A 49 -2.86 18.63 4.74
CA ASP A 49 -3.63 19.45 3.79
C ASP A 49 -3.52 18.88 2.39
N ILE A 50 -4.66 18.40 1.90
CA ILE A 50 -4.81 17.79 0.59
C ILE A 50 -4.51 18.77 -0.55
N ASN A 51 -4.75 20.08 -0.34
CA ASN A 51 -4.47 21.09 -1.35
C ASN A 51 -2.97 21.25 -1.55
N THR A 52 -2.19 21.19 -0.47
CA THR A 52 -0.73 21.18 -0.56
C THR A 52 -0.22 20.00 -1.40
N LEU A 53 -0.80 18.80 -1.26
CA LEU A 53 -0.45 17.64 -2.09
C LEU A 53 -0.85 17.84 -3.56
N ALA A 54 -2.04 18.41 -3.80
CA ALA A 54 -2.49 18.76 -5.15
C ALA A 54 -1.58 19.82 -5.80
N ASP A 55 -1.12 20.82 -5.06
CA ASP A 55 -0.19 21.84 -5.54
C ASP A 55 1.17 21.22 -5.92
N ILE A 56 1.66 20.24 -5.16
CA ILE A 56 2.88 19.48 -5.52
C ILE A 56 2.66 18.67 -6.80
N ALA A 57 1.47 18.11 -7.00
CA ALA A 57 1.13 17.42 -8.24
C ALA A 57 1.11 18.37 -9.46
N VAL A 58 0.51 19.56 -9.31
CA VAL A 58 0.56 20.63 -10.32
C VAL A 58 1.99 21.06 -10.60
N LEU A 59 2.80 21.26 -9.56
CA LEU A 59 4.21 21.62 -9.69
C LEU A 59 4.99 20.55 -10.47
N CYS A 60 4.75 19.27 -10.20
CA CYS A 60 5.38 18.15 -10.90
C CYS A 60 5.16 18.23 -12.42
N GLU A 61 3.91 18.41 -12.86
CA GLU A 61 3.56 18.52 -14.29
C GLU A 61 4.03 19.83 -14.92
N THR A 62 3.97 20.93 -14.16
CA THR A 62 4.44 22.24 -14.64
C THR A 62 5.94 22.23 -14.90
N LEU A 63 6.73 21.59 -14.02
CA LEU A 63 8.17 21.45 -14.20
C LEU A 63 8.52 20.58 -15.41
N ASP A 64 7.78 19.48 -15.63
CA ASP A 64 7.96 18.61 -16.79
C ASP A 64 7.65 19.34 -18.10
N TRP A 65 6.50 20.02 -18.14
CA TRP A 65 6.09 20.84 -19.27
C TRP A 65 7.13 21.94 -19.55
N LEU A 66 7.54 22.68 -18.52
CA LEU A 66 8.52 23.76 -18.67
C LEU A 66 9.86 23.22 -19.19
N SER A 67 10.32 22.10 -18.64
CA SER A 67 11.53 21.41 -19.09
C SER A 67 11.45 21.04 -20.57
N ALA A 68 10.34 20.45 -21.02
CA ALA A 68 10.11 20.09 -22.42
C ALA A 68 10.13 21.32 -23.35
N ASN A 69 9.51 22.42 -22.93
CA ASN A 69 9.50 23.67 -23.69
C ASN A 69 10.90 24.28 -23.79
N ILE A 70 11.63 24.39 -22.67
CA ILE A 70 12.99 24.93 -22.66
C ILE A 70 13.93 24.07 -23.53
N ARG A 71 13.78 22.75 -23.48
CA ARG A 71 14.55 21.81 -24.32
C ARG A 71 14.33 22.02 -25.82
N SER A 72 13.18 22.54 -26.22
CA SER A 72 12.84 22.85 -27.62
C SER A 72 13.36 24.21 -28.09
N LEU A 73 13.77 25.12 -27.19
CA LEU A 73 14.22 26.47 -27.55
C LEU A 73 15.40 26.48 -28.53
N PRO A 74 16.45 25.65 -28.38
CA PRO A 74 17.57 25.64 -29.33
C PRO A 74 17.16 25.34 -30.77
N SER A 75 16.23 24.40 -30.99
CA SER A 75 15.77 24.04 -32.32
C SER A 75 14.82 25.09 -32.90
N MET A 76 13.99 25.73 -32.06
CA MET A 76 13.14 26.86 -32.47
C MET A 76 13.96 28.07 -32.89
N LEU A 77 15.04 28.38 -32.17
CA LEU A 77 15.87 29.57 -32.40
C LEU A 77 16.95 29.36 -33.47
N GLY A 78 17.39 28.12 -33.70
CA GLY A 78 18.48 27.77 -34.63
C GLY A 78 18.04 27.14 -35.96
N GLY A 79 16.73 27.06 -36.24
CA GLY A 79 16.18 26.48 -37.48
C GLY A 79 16.36 27.36 -38.74
N PRO A 80 15.92 26.90 -39.92
CA PRO A 80 16.00 27.66 -41.16
C PRO A 80 15.16 28.94 -41.05
N GLY A 81 15.81 30.10 -40.89
CA GLY A 81 15.17 31.40 -40.63
C GLY A 81 15.33 31.94 -39.19
N GLY A 82 15.99 31.20 -38.30
CA GLY A 82 16.35 31.62 -36.95
C GLY A 82 17.66 32.42 -36.86
N LEU A 83 18.05 32.79 -35.64
CA LEU A 83 19.34 33.44 -35.38
C LEU A 83 20.48 32.46 -35.73
N ASN A 84 21.50 32.95 -36.43
CA ASN A 84 22.73 32.20 -36.73
C ASN A 84 23.22 31.41 -35.51
N LYS A 85 23.77 30.20 -35.74
CA LYS A 85 24.34 29.24 -34.75
C LYS A 85 24.43 29.79 -33.31
N LEU A 86 23.54 29.32 -32.45
CA LEU A 86 23.53 29.69 -31.02
C LEU A 86 24.89 29.38 -30.34
N PRO A 87 25.34 30.20 -29.37
CA PRO A 87 26.58 29.94 -28.66
C PRO A 87 26.57 28.60 -27.91
N GLU A 88 27.65 27.83 -27.99
CA GLU A 88 27.76 26.52 -27.34
C GLU A 88 27.57 26.59 -25.83
N LYS A 89 28.09 27.65 -25.18
CA LYS A 89 27.86 27.91 -23.75
C LYS A 89 26.38 28.04 -23.42
N PHE A 90 25.61 28.77 -24.24
CA PHE A 90 24.17 28.94 -24.04
C PHE A 90 23.42 27.60 -24.16
N LEU A 91 23.80 26.77 -25.13
CA LEU A 91 23.24 25.41 -25.30
C LEU A 91 23.56 24.51 -24.09
N SER A 92 24.79 24.60 -23.58
CA SER A 92 25.23 23.87 -22.39
C SER A 92 24.45 24.32 -21.15
N ASP A 93 24.30 25.64 -20.94
CA ASP A 93 23.56 26.21 -19.83
C ASP A 93 22.09 25.77 -19.88
N ILE A 94 21.42 25.87 -21.05
CA ILE A 94 20.04 25.37 -21.22
C ILE A 94 19.94 23.89 -20.84
N SER A 95 20.84 23.06 -21.36
CA SER A 95 20.84 21.62 -21.07
C SER A 95 21.00 21.33 -19.58
N ALA A 96 21.85 22.08 -18.88
CA ALA A 96 22.04 21.96 -17.45
C ALA A 96 20.77 22.33 -16.65
N HIS A 97 20.12 23.45 -16.99
CA HIS A 97 18.90 23.89 -16.30
C HIS A 97 17.71 22.97 -16.58
N VAL A 98 17.57 22.47 -17.80
CA VAL A 98 16.55 21.45 -18.16
C VAL A 98 16.69 20.22 -17.28
N LYS A 99 17.91 19.71 -17.09
CA LYS A 99 18.15 18.56 -16.19
C LYS A 99 17.74 18.85 -14.75
N GLN A 100 18.00 20.05 -14.24
CA GLN A 100 17.56 20.43 -12.89
C GLN A 100 16.04 20.45 -12.76
N LEU A 101 15.32 20.95 -13.77
CA LEU A 101 13.86 20.92 -13.78
C LEU A 101 13.31 19.50 -13.84
N ASP A 102 13.89 18.63 -14.67
CA ASP A 102 13.55 17.20 -14.72
C ASP A 102 13.74 16.55 -13.33
N GLU A 103 14.89 16.78 -12.69
CA GLU A 103 15.18 16.27 -11.35
C GLU A 103 14.20 16.78 -10.28
N MET A 104 13.79 18.06 -10.35
CA MET A 104 12.79 18.61 -9.44
C MET A 104 11.40 17.99 -9.66
N SER A 105 10.98 17.80 -10.91
CA SER A 105 9.72 17.12 -11.23
C SER A 105 9.72 15.69 -10.68
N HIS A 106 10.82 14.97 -10.86
CA HIS A 106 11.00 13.62 -10.34
C HIS A 106 10.95 13.56 -8.81
N LYS A 107 11.58 14.52 -8.12
CA LYS A 107 11.53 14.63 -6.66
C LYS A 107 10.12 14.91 -6.15
N CYS A 108 9.34 15.77 -6.83
CA CYS A 108 7.94 16.01 -6.47
C CYS A 108 7.12 14.71 -6.58
N LEU A 109 7.34 13.94 -7.65
CA LEU A 109 6.61 12.70 -7.88
C LEU A 109 6.97 11.61 -6.85
N LEU A 110 8.27 11.46 -6.54
CA LEU A 110 8.74 10.57 -5.48
C LEU A 110 8.22 11.01 -4.10
N PHE A 111 8.17 12.32 -3.83
CA PHE A 111 7.64 12.85 -2.59
C PHE A 111 6.17 12.45 -2.41
N LEU A 112 5.32 12.69 -3.41
CA LEU A 112 3.90 12.29 -3.37
C LEU A 112 3.75 10.77 -3.15
N HIS A 113 4.55 9.98 -3.86
CA HIS A 113 4.56 8.53 -3.69
C HIS A 113 4.84 8.11 -2.25
N LEU A 114 5.91 8.65 -1.65
CA LEU A 114 6.30 8.37 -0.26
C LEU A 114 5.29 8.91 0.75
N GLU A 115 4.73 10.09 0.53
CA GLU A 115 3.76 10.70 1.44
C GLU A 115 2.54 9.80 1.64
N LEU A 116 1.94 9.28 0.55
CA LEU A 116 0.78 8.38 0.66
C LEU A 116 1.10 7.05 1.37
N ARG A 117 2.36 6.61 1.32
CA ARG A 117 2.83 5.42 2.06
C ARG A 117 2.97 5.71 3.54
N ILE A 118 3.51 6.88 3.88
CA ILE A 118 3.62 7.35 5.26
C ILE A 118 2.21 7.56 5.85
N GLU A 119 1.26 8.07 5.08
CA GLU A 119 -0.16 8.16 5.49
C GLU A 119 -0.75 6.79 5.83
N CYS A 120 -0.46 5.75 5.03
CA CYS A 120 -0.88 4.37 5.36
C CYS A 120 -0.39 3.98 6.77
N PHE A 121 0.89 4.22 7.09
CA PHE A 121 1.44 3.90 8.40
C PHE A 121 0.91 4.79 9.52
N HIS A 122 0.67 6.07 9.24
CA HIS A 122 0.08 7.00 10.19
C HIS A 122 -1.32 6.53 10.58
N TYR A 123 -2.24 6.48 9.63
CA TYR A 123 -3.64 6.21 9.92
C TYR A 123 -3.87 4.79 10.41
N LEU A 124 -3.22 3.78 9.83
CA LEU A 124 -3.32 2.40 10.32
C LEU A 124 -2.55 2.19 11.63
N GLY A 125 -1.66 3.12 12.00
CA GLY A 125 -0.84 3.04 13.21
C GLY A 125 -1.38 3.79 14.44
N GLN A 126 -2.34 4.71 14.29
CA GLN A 126 -2.84 5.58 15.38
C GLN A 126 -4.10 5.04 16.08
N GLU A 127 -4.63 3.88 15.68
CA GLU A 127 -5.99 3.43 16.06
C GLU A 127 -6.20 3.06 17.55
N GLU A 128 -5.16 2.91 18.37
CA GLU A 128 -5.29 2.56 19.81
C GLU A 128 -5.15 3.76 20.76
N ARG A 129 -4.73 4.93 20.28
CA ARG A 129 -4.46 6.12 21.14
C ARG A 129 -5.65 7.06 21.33
N SER A 130 -6.80 6.73 20.75
CA SER A 130 -8.00 7.56 20.93
C SER A 130 -8.66 7.23 22.29
N GLU A 131 -8.07 7.74 23.37
CA GLU A 131 -8.77 7.90 24.67
C GLU A 131 -9.94 8.90 24.55
N ASP A 132 -9.99 9.66 23.46
CA ASP A 132 -11.03 10.64 23.12
C ASP A 132 -12.24 9.99 22.40
N ALA A 133 -12.69 8.84 22.91
CA ALA A 133 -13.88 8.10 22.44
C ALA A 133 -15.21 8.82 22.77
N GLY A 134 -15.20 10.16 22.87
CA GLY A 134 -16.34 10.98 23.27
C GLY A 134 -17.21 11.49 22.12
N ALA A 135 -16.74 11.48 20.86
CA ALA A 135 -17.52 12.10 19.78
C ALA A 135 -17.27 11.57 18.35
N ALA A 136 -16.35 10.64 18.12
CA ALA A 136 -16.01 10.18 16.77
C ALA A 136 -16.45 8.73 16.51
N ASP A 137 -17.69 8.64 16.02
CA ASP A 137 -18.16 7.70 15.01
C ASP A 137 -18.62 6.29 15.45
N GLU A 138 -19.93 6.08 15.34
CA GLU A 138 -20.62 4.80 15.46
C GLU A 138 -20.23 3.78 14.35
N ALA A 139 -19.36 4.15 13.40
CA ALA A 139 -18.96 3.30 12.27
C ALA A 139 -17.72 2.40 12.51
N GLY A 140 -16.97 2.57 13.61
CA GLY A 140 -15.93 1.62 14.05
C GLY A 140 -14.72 1.39 13.11
N ALA A 141 -14.61 2.16 12.01
CA ALA A 141 -13.53 2.03 11.03
C ALA A 141 -12.30 2.91 11.33
N GLY A 142 -12.40 3.88 12.25
CA GLY A 142 -11.25 4.60 12.83
C GLY A 142 -10.27 5.18 11.79
N GLY A 143 -9.00 4.82 11.91
CA GLY A 143 -7.93 5.29 11.03
C GLY A 143 -8.07 4.78 9.59
N ALA A 144 -8.61 3.57 9.37
CA ALA A 144 -8.88 3.07 8.03
C ALA A 144 -9.85 3.96 7.23
N ALA A 145 -10.86 4.54 7.88
CA ALA A 145 -11.78 5.47 7.22
C ALA A 145 -11.13 6.81 6.90
N GLN A 146 -10.31 7.34 7.83
CA GLN A 146 -9.56 8.59 7.61
C GLN A 146 -8.55 8.44 6.46
N LEU A 147 -7.84 7.31 6.41
CA LEU A 147 -6.96 6.98 5.29
C LEU A 147 -7.72 6.91 3.97
N ALA A 148 -8.86 6.21 3.95
CA ALA A 148 -9.68 6.10 2.75
C ALA A 148 -10.13 7.47 2.24
N GLN A 149 -10.59 8.35 3.14
CA GLN A 149 -10.98 9.70 2.80
C GLN A 149 -9.80 10.52 2.25
N ALA A 150 -8.63 10.45 2.88
CA ALA A 150 -7.43 11.18 2.43
C ALA A 150 -6.99 10.73 1.03
N LEU A 151 -6.89 9.42 0.80
CA LEU A 151 -6.46 8.86 -0.48
C LEU A 151 -7.45 9.13 -1.62
N LEU A 152 -8.76 8.97 -1.34
CA LEU A 152 -9.80 9.24 -2.34
C LEU A 152 -9.85 10.73 -2.69
N GLY A 153 -9.80 11.61 -1.69
CA GLY A 153 -9.76 13.05 -1.93
C GLY A 153 -8.51 13.46 -2.72
N PHE A 154 -7.34 12.88 -2.42
CA PHE A 154 -6.12 13.20 -3.17
C PHE A 154 -6.27 12.74 -4.62
N HIS A 155 -6.79 11.53 -4.85
CA HIS A 155 -7.04 11.02 -6.19
C HIS A 155 -8.01 11.91 -6.98
N GLU A 156 -9.08 12.41 -6.37
CA GLU A 156 -10.04 13.31 -7.02
C GLU A 156 -9.36 14.57 -7.57
N LEU A 157 -8.44 15.18 -6.81
CA LEU A 157 -7.71 16.37 -7.25
C LEU A 157 -6.59 16.03 -8.24
N ALA A 158 -5.80 15.00 -7.94
CA ALA A 158 -4.62 14.65 -8.70
C ALA A 158 -4.94 14.02 -10.06
N ALA A 159 -6.06 13.30 -10.20
CA ALA A 159 -6.45 12.64 -11.45
C ALA A 159 -6.75 13.64 -12.59
N GLY A 160 -7.15 14.87 -12.25
CA GLY A 160 -7.37 15.93 -13.23
C GLY A 160 -6.08 16.65 -13.68
N VAL A 161 -4.96 16.42 -12.99
CA VAL A 161 -3.71 17.17 -13.19
C VAL A 161 -2.58 16.26 -13.64
N LEU A 162 -2.34 15.14 -12.93
CA LEU A 162 -1.23 14.23 -13.22
C LEU A 162 -1.51 13.40 -14.48
N ALA A 163 -0.48 13.19 -15.29
CA ALA A 163 -0.54 12.20 -16.36
C ALA A 163 -0.87 10.80 -15.78
N PRO A 164 -1.70 9.98 -16.44
CA PRO A 164 -2.14 8.69 -15.90
C PRO A 164 -1.02 7.76 -15.43
N ARG A 165 0.12 7.76 -16.13
CA ARG A 165 1.32 6.99 -15.76
C ARG A 165 1.94 7.46 -14.44
N ARG A 166 1.93 8.76 -14.18
CA ARG A 166 2.49 9.38 -12.97
C ARG A 166 1.56 9.16 -11.78
N LEU A 167 0.26 9.32 -12.00
CA LEU A 167 -0.76 8.96 -11.02
C LEU A 167 -0.69 7.47 -10.65
N GLY A 168 -0.57 6.59 -11.65
CA GLY A 168 -0.40 5.15 -11.44
C GLY A 168 0.85 4.80 -10.63
N TYR A 169 1.94 5.54 -10.79
CA TYR A 169 3.12 5.38 -9.93
C TYR A 169 2.89 5.85 -8.50
N VAL A 170 2.27 7.01 -8.29
CA VAL A 170 1.99 7.54 -6.95
C VAL A 170 1.10 6.59 -6.15
N LEU A 171 0.03 6.10 -6.78
CA LEU A 171 -0.97 5.23 -6.16
C LEU A 171 -0.59 3.74 -6.17
N GLY A 172 0.28 3.32 -7.09
CA GLY A 172 0.75 1.94 -7.20
C GLY A 172 1.34 1.46 -5.88
N GLY A 173 1.12 0.20 -5.53
CA GLY A 173 1.64 -0.39 -4.29
C GLY A 173 0.89 -0.06 -3.00
N LEU A 174 -0.10 0.85 -3.01
CA LEU A 174 -0.91 1.15 -1.81
C LEU A 174 -1.62 -0.10 -1.26
N GLY A 175 -2.02 -1.05 -2.11
CA GLY A 175 -2.59 -2.33 -1.65
C GLY A 175 -1.63 -3.18 -0.82
N ALA A 176 -0.37 -3.28 -1.25
CA ALA A 176 0.69 -3.96 -0.50
C ALA A 176 0.98 -3.24 0.81
N MET A 177 1.05 -1.91 0.78
CA MET A 177 1.25 -1.05 1.95
C MET A 177 0.16 -1.19 2.99
N MET A 178 -1.11 -1.11 2.59
CA MET A 178 -2.26 -1.30 3.49
C MET A 178 -2.26 -2.71 4.09
N SER A 179 -1.96 -3.73 3.28
CA SER A 179 -1.87 -5.11 3.75
C SER A 179 -0.76 -5.29 4.79
N ALA A 180 0.43 -4.73 4.53
CA ALA A 180 1.55 -4.75 5.46
C ALA A 180 1.24 -3.99 6.75
N GLY A 181 0.63 -2.80 6.65
CA GLY A 181 0.24 -1.98 7.81
C GLY A 181 -0.74 -2.70 8.73
N VAL A 182 -1.73 -3.41 8.17
CA VAL A 182 -2.67 -4.23 8.94
C VAL A 182 -1.96 -5.40 9.63
N VAL A 183 -1.12 -6.13 8.90
CA VAL A 183 -0.39 -7.29 9.44
C VAL A 183 0.57 -6.90 10.56
N TRP A 184 1.31 -5.80 10.38
CA TRP A 184 2.24 -5.29 11.39
C TRP A 184 1.54 -5.02 12.72
N ARG A 185 0.35 -4.44 12.68
CA ARG A 185 -0.44 -4.17 13.89
C ARG A 185 -1.03 -5.44 14.53
N TRP A 186 -1.43 -6.42 13.74
CA TRP A 186 -1.90 -7.70 14.28
C TRP A 186 -0.80 -8.49 14.99
N GLN A 187 0.47 -8.29 14.63
CA GLN A 187 1.60 -8.91 15.30
C GLN A 187 1.99 -8.18 16.60
N GLY A 188 1.85 -6.84 16.65
CA GLY A 188 2.18 -6.01 17.83
C GLY A 188 1.09 -5.97 18.91
N ALA A 189 -0.19 -6.04 18.52
CA ALA A 189 -1.29 -6.16 19.47
C ALA A 189 -1.32 -7.60 20.01
N ALA A 190 -0.92 -7.79 21.28
CA ALA A 190 -1.11 -9.04 22.00
C ALA A 190 -2.53 -9.57 21.72
N GLY A 191 -2.58 -10.70 21.01
CA GLY A 191 -3.69 -11.10 20.15
C GLY A 191 -5.06 -10.70 20.65
N GLY A 192 -5.74 -9.83 19.88
CA GLY A 192 -7.06 -9.27 20.20
C GLY A 192 -8.00 -10.32 20.79
N ALA A 193 -8.10 -10.35 22.11
CA ALA A 193 -8.85 -11.34 22.84
C ALA A 193 -10.30 -10.88 22.95
N GLY A 194 -11.07 -11.01 21.87
CA GLY A 194 -12.52 -10.79 21.92
C GLY A 194 -13.22 -10.70 20.56
N ALA A 195 -14.50 -11.07 20.55
CA ALA A 195 -15.36 -10.98 19.36
C ALA A 195 -15.52 -9.53 18.83
N GLY A 196 -15.39 -8.53 19.71
CA GLY A 196 -15.42 -7.11 19.33
C GLY A 196 -14.23 -6.69 18.48
N ALA A 197 -13.01 -7.15 18.82
CA ALA A 197 -11.80 -6.85 18.06
C ALA A 197 -11.83 -7.45 16.65
N ALA A 198 -12.37 -8.67 16.52
CA ALA A 198 -12.53 -9.31 15.21
C ALA A 198 -13.51 -8.54 14.31
N ARG A 199 -14.66 -8.09 14.85
CA ARG A 199 -15.63 -7.29 14.09
C ARG A 199 -15.05 -5.96 13.61
N LEU A 200 -14.31 -5.26 14.47
CA LEU A 200 -13.63 -4.01 14.11
C LEU A 200 -12.59 -4.25 13.01
N ALA A 201 -11.77 -5.30 13.13
CA ALA A 201 -10.79 -5.66 12.10
C ALA A 201 -11.47 -5.99 10.76
N THR A 202 -12.60 -6.70 10.76
CA THR A 202 -13.39 -6.96 9.56
C THR A 202 -13.91 -5.67 8.91
N SER A 203 -14.46 -4.74 9.69
CA SER A 203 -14.96 -3.43 9.20
C SER A 203 -13.83 -2.60 8.56
N ARG A 204 -12.66 -2.56 9.22
CA ARG A 204 -11.47 -1.87 8.70
C ARG A 204 -11.01 -2.45 7.37
N LEU A 205 -10.88 -3.78 7.28
CA LEU A 205 -10.51 -4.44 6.03
C LEU A 205 -11.52 -4.16 4.91
N ALA A 206 -12.82 -4.14 5.21
CA ALA A 206 -13.85 -3.81 4.25
C ALA A 206 -13.70 -2.37 3.72
N THR A 207 -13.44 -1.42 4.62
CA THR A 207 -13.20 -0.01 4.29
C THR A 207 -11.98 0.15 3.37
N LEU A 208 -10.84 -0.45 3.73
CA LEU A 208 -9.62 -0.39 2.92
C LEU A 208 -9.79 -1.03 1.55
N ARG A 209 -10.49 -2.18 1.47
CA ARG A 209 -10.80 -2.83 0.20
C ARG A 209 -11.69 -1.96 -0.69
N HIS A 210 -12.70 -1.31 -0.12
CA HIS A 210 -13.56 -0.40 -0.86
C HIS A 210 -12.76 0.79 -1.40
N CYS A 211 -11.87 1.38 -0.59
CA CYS A 211 -10.96 2.43 -1.03
C CYS A 211 -10.09 1.98 -2.21
N LEU A 212 -9.41 0.84 -2.11
CA LEU A 212 -8.57 0.33 -3.19
C LEU A 212 -9.38 0.01 -4.45
N ALA A 213 -10.58 -0.55 -4.31
CA ALA A 213 -11.47 -0.80 -5.44
C ALA A 213 -11.90 0.50 -6.13
N ALA A 214 -12.22 1.55 -5.37
CA ALA A 214 -12.57 2.86 -5.91
C ALA A 214 -11.38 3.54 -6.62
N LEU A 215 -10.14 3.28 -6.16
CA LEU A 215 -8.91 3.73 -6.83
C LEU A 215 -8.48 2.82 -8.01
N GLY A 216 -9.18 1.72 -8.27
CA GLY A 216 -8.80 0.75 -9.31
C GLY A 216 -7.51 -0.03 -9.00
N LEU A 217 -7.17 -0.21 -7.72
CA LEU A 217 -5.93 -0.84 -7.26
C LEU A 217 -6.15 -2.28 -6.74
N PRO A 218 -5.12 -3.15 -6.83
CA PRO A 218 -5.21 -4.51 -6.32
C PRO A 218 -5.32 -4.54 -4.80
N HIS A 219 -6.16 -5.45 -4.29
CA HIS A 219 -6.45 -5.62 -2.86
C HIS A 219 -6.45 -7.10 -2.42
N SER A 220 -5.68 -7.95 -3.11
CA SER A 220 -5.56 -9.40 -2.85
C SER A 220 -5.01 -9.69 -1.45
N GLY A 221 -4.01 -8.93 -0.99
CA GLY A 221 -3.46 -9.04 0.37
C GLY A 221 -4.54 -8.86 1.46
N LEU A 222 -5.40 -7.85 1.31
CA LEU A 222 -6.52 -7.61 2.23
C LEU A 222 -7.61 -8.69 2.14
N HIS A 223 -7.78 -9.37 0.99
CA HIS A 223 -8.65 -10.55 0.89
C HIS A 223 -8.11 -11.70 1.73
N ARG A 224 -6.81 -12.00 1.58
CA ARG A 224 -6.14 -13.05 2.36
C ARG A 224 -6.22 -12.76 3.86
N ALA A 225 -5.99 -11.51 4.26
CA ALA A 225 -6.12 -11.05 5.64
C ALA A 225 -7.54 -11.25 6.20
N HIS A 226 -8.57 -10.89 5.42
CA HIS A 226 -9.97 -11.10 5.81
C HIS A 226 -10.30 -12.59 5.96
N ALA A 227 -9.88 -13.42 4.99
CA ALA A 227 -10.08 -14.86 5.06
C ALA A 227 -9.40 -15.48 6.29
N TYR A 228 -8.22 -14.99 6.68
CA TYR A 228 -7.53 -15.43 7.89
C TYR A 228 -8.28 -15.00 9.16
N LEU A 229 -8.81 -13.78 9.25
CA LEU A 229 -9.66 -13.39 10.39
C LEU A 229 -10.92 -14.25 10.50
N HIS A 230 -11.54 -14.57 9.37
CA HIS A 230 -12.69 -15.46 9.34
C HIS A 230 -12.30 -16.86 9.86
N LEU A 231 -11.13 -17.38 9.45
CA LEU A 231 -10.57 -18.64 9.97
C LEU A 231 -10.46 -18.63 11.50
N LEU A 232 -9.98 -17.53 12.09
CA LEU A 232 -9.88 -17.39 13.56
C LEU A 232 -11.25 -17.35 14.26
N GLY A 233 -12.32 -17.06 13.53
CA GLY A 233 -13.71 -17.12 13.98
C GLY A 233 -14.32 -18.52 13.94
N CYS A 234 -13.76 -19.43 13.14
CA CYS A 234 -14.25 -20.80 13.02
C CYS A 234 -13.84 -21.70 14.21
N SER A 235 -14.53 -22.82 14.37
CA SER A 235 -14.12 -23.93 15.23
C SER A 235 -13.08 -24.81 14.52
N PRO A 236 -12.24 -25.55 15.27
CA PRO A 236 -11.27 -26.46 14.66
C PRO A 236 -11.89 -27.47 13.69
N ASN A 237 -13.07 -28.01 14.02
CA ASN A 237 -13.78 -28.95 13.15
C ASN A 237 -14.24 -28.31 11.83
N GLU A 238 -14.79 -27.10 11.87
CA GLU A 238 -15.16 -26.37 10.64
C GLU A 238 -13.96 -26.12 9.75
N ILE A 239 -12.80 -25.79 10.34
CA ILE A 239 -11.56 -25.60 9.61
C ILE A 239 -11.10 -26.91 8.96
N ILE A 240 -11.04 -27.99 9.72
CA ILE A 240 -10.62 -29.31 9.22
C ILE A 240 -11.53 -29.78 8.08
N THR A 241 -12.84 -29.64 8.25
CA THR A 241 -13.82 -29.97 7.20
C THR A 241 -13.60 -29.11 5.95
N SER A 242 -13.43 -27.80 6.10
CA SER A 242 -13.16 -26.91 4.97
C SER A 242 -11.86 -27.28 4.23
N VAL A 243 -10.80 -27.66 4.94
CA VAL A 243 -9.54 -28.10 4.31
C VAL A 243 -9.72 -29.39 3.54
N ARG A 244 -10.51 -30.34 4.05
CA ARG A 244 -10.81 -31.61 3.36
C ARG A 244 -11.65 -31.41 2.10
N GLU A 245 -12.61 -30.49 2.15
CA GLU A 245 -13.56 -30.28 1.05
C GLU A 245 -13.03 -29.33 -0.03
N LYS A 246 -12.33 -28.27 0.38
CA LYS A 246 -11.94 -27.15 -0.50
C LYS A 246 -10.43 -27.03 -0.70
N GLY A 247 -9.64 -27.87 -0.02
CA GLY A 247 -8.18 -27.77 0.00
C GLY A 247 -7.67 -26.71 0.99
N ALA A 248 -6.35 -26.70 1.17
CA ALA A 248 -5.66 -25.77 2.05
C ALA A 248 -5.56 -24.37 1.38
N GLN A 249 -6.03 -23.34 2.09
CA GLN A 249 -5.93 -21.94 1.65
C GLN A 249 -4.77 -21.19 2.32
N PHE A 250 -4.27 -21.74 3.43
CA PHE A 250 -3.18 -21.21 4.21
C PHE A 250 -2.08 -22.28 4.36
N THR A 251 -0.89 -21.83 4.72
CA THR A 251 0.24 -22.70 5.05
C THR A 251 -0.04 -23.47 6.35
N GLU A 252 0.64 -24.61 6.51
CA GLU A 252 0.55 -25.40 7.75
C GLU A 252 0.87 -24.54 8.98
N LEU A 253 1.90 -23.71 8.92
CA LEU A 253 2.28 -22.81 10.01
C LEU A 253 1.17 -21.80 10.35
N GLU A 254 0.52 -21.21 9.34
CA GLU A 254 -0.61 -20.28 9.53
C GLU A 254 -1.79 -20.98 10.22
N TYR A 255 -2.10 -22.23 9.86
CA TYR A 255 -3.13 -23.03 10.52
C TYR A 255 -2.76 -23.40 11.97
N LEU A 256 -1.50 -23.79 12.22
CA LEU A 256 -1.01 -24.08 13.57
C LEU A 256 -1.12 -22.86 14.48
N ASN A 257 -0.77 -21.68 13.97
CA ASN A 257 -0.91 -20.42 14.69
C ASN A 257 -2.39 -20.08 14.94
N ALA A 258 -3.26 -20.29 13.97
CA ALA A 258 -4.70 -20.09 14.14
C ALA A 258 -5.28 -21.00 15.24
N PHE A 259 -4.89 -22.28 15.26
CA PHE A 259 -5.36 -23.24 16.27
C PHE A 259 -4.94 -22.85 17.70
N LYS A 260 -3.71 -22.34 17.89
CA LYS A 260 -3.25 -21.82 19.19
C LYS A 260 -4.11 -20.63 19.67
N VAL A 261 -4.45 -19.72 18.76
CA VAL A 261 -5.32 -18.57 19.08
C VAL A 261 -6.73 -19.05 19.43
N ILE A 262 -7.28 -20.00 18.67
CA ILE A 262 -8.61 -20.57 18.89
C ILE A 262 -8.67 -21.35 20.21
N GLU A 263 -7.63 -22.14 20.54
CA GLU A 263 -7.47 -22.85 21.81
C GLU A 263 -7.65 -21.90 22.98
N THR A 264 -6.88 -20.82 22.96
CA THR A 264 -6.84 -19.81 24.01
C THR A 264 -8.19 -19.09 24.14
N ARG A 265 -8.79 -18.70 23.02
CA ARG A 265 -10.07 -17.95 23.00
C ARG A 265 -11.28 -18.79 23.43
N ARG A 266 -11.29 -20.07 23.10
CA ARG A 266 -12.43 -20.96 23.33
C ARG A 266 -12.26 -21.89 24.54
N GLY A 267 -11.10 -21.87 25.21
CA GLY A 267 -10.83 -22.72 26.36
C GLY A 267 -10.87 -24.21 26.03
N ILE A 268 -10.38 -24.59 24.84
CA ILE A 268 -10.37 -25.99 24.40
C ILE A 268 -9.34 -26.77 25.23
N SER A 269 -9.68 -28.00 25.63
CA SER A 269 -8.75 -28.81 26.43
C SER A 269 -7.50 -29.17 25.61
N PRO A 270 -6.31 -29.29 26.23
CA PRO A 270 -5.09 -29.68 25.53
C PRO A 270 -5.19 -31.04 24.82
N ALA A 271 -5.99 -31.97 25.39
CA ALA A 271 -6.22 -33.28 24.79
C ALA A 271 -7.05 -33.17 23.49
N ASP A 272 -8.13 -32.39 23.51
CA ASP A 272 -8.97 -32.15 22.34
C ASP A 272 -8.21 -31.37 21.26
N MET A 273 -7.40 -30.38 21.68
CA MET A 273 -6.56 -29.64 20.74
C MET A 273 -5.54 -30.54 20.05
N LYS A 274 -4.87 -31.43 20.81
CA LYS A 274 -3.95 -32.42 20.23
C LYS A 274 -4.65 -33.35 19.23
N MET A 275 -5.89 -33.74 19.50
CA MET A 275 -6.70 -34.52 18.57
C MET A 275 -7.01 -33.73 17.29
N HIS A 276 -7.48 -32.48 17.41
CA HIS A 276 -7.76 -31.63 16.25
C HIS A 276 -6.50 -31.35 15.41
N LEU A 277 -5.34 -31.12 16.03
CA LEU A 277 -4.07 -30.95 15.32
C LEU A 277 -3.68 -32.20 14.53
N LYS A 278 -3.88 -33.40 15.10
CA LYS A 278 -3.64 -34.67 14.39
C LYS A 278 -4.57 -34.81 13.18
N GLN A 279 -5.85 -34.44 13.33
CA GLN A 279 -6.83 -34.48 12.24
C GLN A 279 -6.54 -33.46 11.15
N LEU A 280 -6.07 -32.26 11.52
CA LEU A 280 -5.63 -31.22 10.59
C LEU A 280 -4.41 -31.69 9.79
N SER A 281 -3.40 -32.25 10.44
CA SER A 281 -2.21 -32.81 9.77
C SER A 281 -2.60 -33.89 8.75
N ALA A 282 -3.54 -34.78 9.11
CA ALA A 282 -4.08 -35.78 8.18
C ALA A 282 -4.83 -35.14 7.00
N ALA A 283 -5.60 -34.06 7.24
CA ALA A 283 -6.31 -33.34 6.18
C ALA A 283 -5.33 -32.63 5.23
N LEU A 284 -4.29 -31.96 5.75
CA LEU A 284 -3.26 -31.30 4.96
C LEU A 284 -2.42 -32.31 4.15
N GLY A 285 -2.14 -33.48 4.74
CA GLY A 285 -1.45 -34.59 4.08
C GLY A 285 -2.26 -35.27 2.96
N HIS A 286 -3.56 -35.02 2.86
CA HIS A 286 -4.40 -35.46 1.72
C HIS A 286 -4.51 -34.44 0.58
N VAL A 287 -3.94 -33.22 0.73
CA VAL A 287 -3.92 -32.20 -0.34
C VAL A 287 -2.66 -32.31 -1.22
N GLY A 288 -1.84 -33.35 -1.02
CA GLY A 288 -0.82 -33.76 -1.97
C GLY A 288 -1.44 -34.60 -3.09
N VAL A 289 -1.84 -33.94 -4.19
CA VAL A 289 -2.12 -34.42 -5.56
C VAL A 289 -3.44 -33.82 -6.06
N THR A 290 -3.36 -32.60 -6.56
CA THR A 290 -4.11 -32.20 -7.76
C THR A 290 -3.18 -31.34 -8.60
N VAL A 291 -2.80 -31.92 -9.74
CA VAL A 291 -2.04 -31.33 -10.86
C VAL A 291 -2.85 -30.20 -11.50
#